data_AF-A0AA37ADW7-F1
#
_entry.id   AF-A0AA37ADW7-F1
#
_cell.length_a   1.000
_cell.length_b   1.000
_cell.length_c   1.000
_cell.angle_alpha   90.00
_cell.angle_beta   90.00
_cell.angle_gamma   90.00
#
_symmetry.space_group_name_H-M   'P 1'
#
loop_
_entity.id
_entity.type
_entity.pdbx_description
1 polymer ?
#
loop_
_entity_poly.entity_id
_entity_poly.type
_entity_poly.pdbx_seq_one_letter_code
_entity_poly.pdbx_strand_id
1 'polypeptide(L)'
;MEATVQRKTLTMEDRKVLAEMWAAGERAAVIAVKLGVCPDTVYKELKRGYTGTLNELSRPAYDPARGQAEYQRRLRNRGRWRRDKEEHHGAEAET
;
A
#
# COMPACT_ATOMS: atom_id res chain seq x y z
N MET A 1 -4.93 11.35 -24.88
CA MET A 1 -5.69 10.20 -24.34
C MET A 1 -5.65 10.30 -22.82
N GLU A 2 -6.66 10.90 -22.22
CA GLU A 2 -6.77 11.03 -20.77
C GLU A 2 -7.20 9.66 -20.23
N ALA A 3 -6.24 8.84 -19.80
CA ALA A 3 -6.56 7.63 -19.08
C ALA A 3 -7.25 8.05 -17.78
N THR A 4 -8.56 7.83 -17.66
CA THR A 4 -9.30 8.10 -16.43
C THR A 4 -8.63 7.35 -15.29
N VAL A 5 -7.94 8.07 -14.42
CA VAL A 5 -7.06 7.48 -13.42
C VAL A 5 -7.92 6.89 -12.31
N GLN A 6 -8.31 5.62 -12.45
CA GLN A 6 -9.19 4.98 -11.49
C GLN A 6 -8.41 4.56 -10.24
N ARG A 7 -9.00 4.83 -9.07
CA ARG A 7 -8.50 4.31 -7.78
C ARG A 7 -8.87 2.84 -7.66
N LYS A 8 -8.14 1.98 -8.36
CA LYS A 8 -8.26 0.52 -8.28
C LYS A 8 -7.37 -0.04 -7.16
N THR A 9 -7.85 -1.05 -6.46
CA THR A 9 -7.04 -1.87 -5.57
C THR A 9 -6.13 -2.77 -6.39
N LEU A 10 -4.82 -2.67 -6.16
CA LEU A 10 -3.83 -3.55 -6.79
C LEU A 10 -4.11 -5.01 -6.42
N THR A 11 -4.04 -5.90 -7.40
CA THR A 11 -4.05 -7.36 -7.21
C THR A 11 -2.65 -7.85 -6.82
N MET A 12 -2.48 -9.15 -6.56
CA MET A 12 -1.15 -9.70 -6.29
C MET A 12 -0.28 -9.72 -7.55
N GLU A 13 -0.88 -9.90 -8.73
CA GLU A 13 -0.17 -9.83 -10.01
C GLU A 13 0.36 -8.42 -10.27
N ASP A 14 -0.47 -7.40 -10.03
CA ASP A 14 -0.06 -5.99 -10.17
C ASP A 14 1.13 -5.65 -9.25
N ARG A 15 1.17 -6.23 -8.04
CA ARG A 15 2.28 -6.05 -7.09
C ARG A 15 3.57 -6.70 -7.57
N LYS A 16 3.50 -7.87 -8.22
CA LYS A 16 4.68 -8.51 -8.82
C LYS A 16 5.24 -7.66 -9.95
N VAL A 17 4.39 -7.19 -10.86
CA VAL A 17 4.78 -6.28 -11.95
C VAL A 17 5.40 -5.00 -11.40
N LEU A 18 4.82 -4.43 -10.33
CA LEU A 18 5.38 -3.26 -9.66
C LEU A 18 6.78 -3.55 -9.09
N ALA A 19 6.98 -4.71 -8.46
CA ALA A 19 8.26 -5.10 -7.89
C ALA A 19 9.35 -5.27 -8.96
N GLU A 20 9.05 -5.95 -10.06
CA GLU A 20 9.97 -6.15 -11.17
C GLU A 20 10.39 -4.83 -11.81
N MET A 21 9.41 -3.97 -12.15
CA MET A 21 9.71 -2.67 -12.76
C MET A 21 10.43 -1.74 -11.80
N TRP A 22 10.08 -1.76 -10.51
CA TRP A 22 10.76 -0.95 -9.50
C TRP A 22 12.20 -1.38 -9.28
N ALA A 23 12.47 -2.69 -9.28
CA ALA A 23 13.82 -3.25 -9.23
C ALA A 23 14.62 -2.91 -10.50
N ALA A 24 13.98 -2.88 -11.67
CA ALA A 24 14.58 -2.43 -12.93
C ALA A 24 14.86 -0.91 -12.97
N GLY A 25 14.44 -0.14 -11.95
CA GLY A 25 14.68 1.30 -11.87
C GLY A 25 13.66 2.17 -12.58
N GLU A 26 12.55 1.59 -13.03
CA GLU A 26 11.49 2.34 -13.70
C GLU A 26 10.87 3.42 -12.80
N ARG A 27 10.29 4.44 -13.43
CA ARG A 27 9.63 5.54 -12.71
C ARG A 27 8.23 5.10 -12.30
N ALA A 28 7.80 5.49 -11.09
CA ALA A 28 6.47 5.19 -10.58
C ALA A 28 5.33 5.64 -11.51
N ALA A 29 5.52 6.73 -12.26
CA ALA A 29 4.55 7.20 -13.26
C ALA A 29 4.38 6.23 -14.44
N VAL A 30 5.48 5.62 -14.92
CA VAL A 30 5.45 4.63 -16.00
C VAL A 30 4.77 3.35 -15.53
N ILE A 31 5.12 2.91 -14.31
CA ILE A 31 4.49 1.76 -13.65
C ILE A 31 2.98 2.00 -13.50
N ALA A 32 2.57 3.21 -13.08
CA ALA A 32 1.17 3.57 -12.91
C ALA A 32 0.38 3.50 -14.23
N VAL A 33 0.95 3.99 -15.33
CA VAL A 33 0.33 3.88 -16.67
C VAL A 33 0.16 2.42 -17.07
N LYS A 34 1.19 1.58 -16.86
CA LYS A 34 1.12 0.15 -17.19
C LYS A 34 0.05 -0.58 -16.38
N LEU A 35 -0.09 -0.26 -15.10
CA LEU A 35 -1.08 -0.85 -14.20
C LEU A 35 -2.48 -0.22 -14.34
N GLY A 36 -2.62 0.88 -15.07
CA GLY A 36 -3.87 1.63 -15.21
C GLY A 36 -4.35 2.27 -13.89
N VAL A 37 -3.42 2.65 -13.00
CA VAL A 37 -3.73 3.22 -11.68
C VAL A 37 -3.16 4.63 -11.52
N CYS A 38 -3.56 5.32 -10.45
CA CYS A 38 -2.95 6.59 -10.07
C CYS A 38 -1.48 6.41 -9.67
N PRO A 39 -0.58 7.34 -10.02
CA PRO A 39 0.78 7.38 -9.47
C PRO A 39 0.78 7.38 -7.93
N ASP A 40 -0.18 8.06 -7.32
CA ASP A 40 -0.38 8.06 -5.86
C ASP A 40 -0.67 6.66 -5.28
N THR A 41 -1.39 5.80 -6.02
CA THR A 41 -1.63 4.40 -5.63
C THR A 41 -0.33 3.60 -5.60
N VAL A 42 0.55 3.80 -6.59
CA VAL A 42 1.87 3.17 -6.67
C VAL A 42 2.73 3.59 -5.47
N TYR A 43 2.80 4.88 -5.15
CA TYR A 43 3.56 5.37 -3.99
C TYR A 43 3.02 4.84 -2.65
N LYS A 44 1.70 4.78 -2.49
CA LYS A 44 1.07 4.19 -1.30
C LYS A 44 1.40 2.72 -1.15
N GLU A 45 1.44 1.98 -2.26
CA GLU A 45 1.80 0.57 -2.23
C GLU A 45 3.28 0.37 -1.93
N LEU A 46 4.17 1.14 -2.56
CA LEU A 46 5.60 1.15 -2.25
C LEU A 46 5.85 1.38 -0.76
N LYS A 47 5.12 2.33 -0.15
CA LYS A 47 5.20 2.60 1.29
C LYS A 47 4.72 1.43 2.16
N ARG A 48 3.73 0.64 1.73
CA ARG A 48 3.24 -0.54 2.45
C ARG A 48 4.22 -1.71 2.38
N GLY A 49 4.83 -1.91 1.21
CA GLY A 49 5.82 -2.98 0.99
C GLY A 49 7.25 -2.60 1.30
N TYR A 50 7.50 -1.42 1.87
CA TYR A 50 8.84 -0.98 2.22
C TYR A 50 9.46 -1.89 3.28
N THR A 51 10.61 -2.47 2.96
CA THR A 51 11.34 -3.42 3.83
C THR A 51 12.24 -2.72 4.84
N GLY A 52 12.48 -1.40 4.70
CA GLY A 52 13.44 -0.67 5.53
C GLY A 52 14.85 -0.61 4.94
N THR A 53 15.11 -1.33 3.86
CA THR A 53 16.40 -1.38 3.17
C THR A 53 16.35 -0.66 1.83
N LEU A 54 17.53 -0.31 1.30
CA LEU A 54 17.67 0.18 -0.07
C LEU A 54 18.00 -0.98 -1.01
N ASN A 55 17.54 -0.89 -2.25
CA ASN A 55 17.91 -1.79 -3.33
C ASN A 55 19.24 -1.36 -3.97
N GLU A 56 19.72 -2.14 -4.94
CA GLU A 56 20.98 -1.90 -5.67
C GLU A 56 21.04 -0.52 -6.34
N LEU A 57 19.89 0.06 -6.67
CA LEU A 57 19.76 1.39 -7.25
C LEU A 57 19.64 2.51 -6.20
N SER A 58 19.97 2.22 -4.93
CA SER A 58 19.80 3.12 -3.79
C SER A 58 18.36 3.65 -3.63
N ARG A 59 17.36 2.88 -4.10
CA ARG A 59 15.94 3.18 -3.93
C ARG A 59 15.36 2.34 -2.79
N PRO A 60 14.28 2.78 -2.14
CA PRO A 60 13.56 1.96 -1.17
C PRO A 60 13.25 0.56 -1.74
N ALA A 61 13.77 -0.49 -1.11
CA ALA A 61 13.48 -1.85 -1.51
C ALA A 61 11.99 -2.16 -1.24
N TYR A 62 11.36 -2.83 -2.19
CA TYR A 62 9.94 -3.12 -2.16
C TYR A 62 9.72 -4.63 -2.23
N ASP A 63 8.93 -5.14 -1.28
CA ASP A 63 8.48 -6.53 -1.26
C ASP A 63 6.96 -6.60 -1.51
N PRO A 64 6.51 -7.28 -2.58
CA PRO A 64 5.08 -7.43 -2.90
C PRO A 64 4.31 -8.24 -1.83
N ALA A 65 4.93 -9.24 -1.19
CA ALA A 65 4.28 -10.04 -0.16
C ALA A 65 4.02 -9.20 1.10
N ARG A 66 4.99 -8.36 1.48
CA ARG A 66 4.85 -7.41 2.58
C ARG A 66 3.74 -6.39 2.31
N GLY A 67 3.69 -5.84 1.09
CA GLY A 67 2.63 -4.93 0.67
C GLY A 67 1.23 -5.55 0.76
N GLN A 68 1.09 -6.81 0.33
CA GLN A 68 -0.16 -7.56 0.44
C GLN A 68 -0.54 -7.84 1.91
N ALA A 69 0.41 -8.27 2.74
CA ALA A 69 0.17 -8.57 4.15
C ALA A 69 -0.31 -7.32 4.91
N GLU A 70 0.31 -6.16 4.69
CA GLU A 70 -0.13 -4.89 5.30
C GLU A 70 -1.52 -4.46 4.79
N TYR A 71 -1.80 -4.67 3.50
CA TYR A 71 -3.14 -4.41 2.95
C TYR A 71 -4.20 -5.28 3.61
N GLN A 72 -3.96 -6.58 3.74
CA GLN A 72 -4.86 -7.52 4.42
C GLN A 72 -5.01 -7.22 5.91
N ARG A 73 -3.90 -6.92 6.61
CA ARG A 73 -3.91 -6.49 8.01
C ARG A 73 -4.78 -5.26 8.21
N ARG A 74 -4.64 -4.25 7.34
CA ARG A 74 -5.45 -3.02 7.40
C ARG A 74 -6.93 -3.30 7.13
N LEU A 75 -7.23 -4.21 6.20
CA LEU A 75 -8.60 -4.64 5.93
C LEU A 75 -9.21 -5.36 7.16
N ARG A 76 -8.46 -6.26 7.81
CA ARG A 76 -8.87 -6.96 9.03
C ARG A 76 -9.09 -6.02 10.22
N ASN A 77 -8.30 -4.95 10.31
CA ASN A 77 -8.43 -3.94 11.37
C ASN A 77 -9.57 -2.95 11.11
N ARG A 78 -10.13 -2.93 9.90
CA ARG A 78 -11.27 -2.07 9.55
C ARG A 78 -12.49 -2.51 10.36
N GLY A 79 -13.04 -1.60 11.15
CA GLY A 79 -14.20 -1.87 12.00
C GLY A 79 -13.89 -2.26 13.46
N ARG A 80 -12.62 -2.50 13.84
CA ARG A 80 -12.25 -2.67 15.26
C ARG A 80 -12.36 -1.37 16.07
N TRP A 81 -12.19 -0.23 15.42
CA TRP A 81 -12.20 1.10 16.04
C TRP A 81 -13.52 1.49 16.73
N ARG A 82 -14.64 0.80 16.46
CA ARG A 82 -15.91 1.04 17.17
C ARG A 82 -15.98 0.40 18.55
N ARG A 83 -15.24 -0.69 18.79
CA ARG A 83 -15.23 -1.38 20.09
C ARG A 83 -14.32 -0.69 21.11
N ASP A 84 -13.12 -0.31 20.69
CA ASP A 84 -12.15 0.36 21.58
C ASP A 84 -12.61 1.77 22.04
N LYS A 85 -13.45 2.46 21.27
CA LYS A 85 -13.97 3.79 21.65
C LYS A 85 -15.08 3.73 22.70
N GLU A 86 -15.82 2.62 22.77
CA GLU A 86 -16.92 2.39 23.71
C GLU A 86 -16.38 1.94 25.07
N GLU A 87 -15.32 1.14 25.08
CA GLU A 87 -14.62 0.71 26.31
C GLU A 87 -13.87 1.86 27.01
N HIS A 88 -13.33 2.83 26.26
CA HIS A 88 -12.62 3.99 26.84
C HIS A 88 -13.53 5.08 27.41
N HIS A 89 -14.80 5.18 26.98
CA HIS A 89 -15.77 6.16 27.52
C HIS A 89 -16.54 5.64 28.76
N GLY A 90 -16.49 4.32 29.03
CA GLY A 90 -17.12 3.73 30.22
C GLY A 90 -16.28 3.80 31.49
N ALA A 91 -14.97 4.01 31.37
CA ALA A 91 -14.05 4.05 32.51
C ALA A 91 -13.96 5.41 33.21
N GLU A 92 -14.48 6.48 32.61
CA GLU A 92 -14.45 7.84 33.18
C GLU A 92 -15.72 8.20 33.98
N ALA A 93 -16.65 7.26 34.16
CA ALA A 93 -17.91 7.45 34.89
C ALA A 93 -17.90 6.88 36.33
N GLU A 94 -16.80 6.27 36.79
CA GLU A 94 -16.62 5.82 38.17
C GLU A 94 -15.43 6.54 38.84
N THR A 95 -15.71 7.74 39.36
CA THR A 95 -15.02 8.37 40.50
C THR A 95 -15.99 9.25 41.26
#